data_AF-A0A1I2K9Y2-F1
#
_entry.id   AF-A0A1I2K9Y2-F1
#
_cell.length_a   1.000
_cell.length_b   1.000
_cell.length_c   1.000
_cell.angle_alpha   90.00
_cell.angle_beta   90.00
_cell.angle_gamma   90.00
#
_symmetry.space_group_name_H-M   'P 1'
#
loop_
_entity.id
_entity.type
_entity.pdbx_description
1 polymer ?
#
loop_
_entity_poly.entity_id
_entity_poly.type
_entity_poly.pdbx_seq_one_letter_code
_entity_poly.pdbx_strand_id
1 'polypeptide(L)'
;MYTSPLREFSRNDYFDKSIINDDMAEYTFDYFFSGKRIGSRKDLIDLFVVTWIMDDVENIFIRYSIYSGDKTSWKDKITEQLKKLMYDINVSKEVASGRLRYFEVETEKYLPTESFEKKFLETKSKMRRFQEN
;
A
#
# COMPACT_ATOMS: atom_id res chain seq x y z
N MET A 1 -6.70 16.43 25.11
CA MET A 1 -5.68 15.37 25.03
C MET A 1 -5.03 15.46 23.65
N TYR A 2 -3.71 15.56 23.58
CA TYR A 2 -2.98 15.57 22.31
C TYR A 2 -2.75 14.11 21.89
N THR A 3 -3.54 13.59 20.97
CA THR A 3 -3.32 12.25 20.39
C THR A 3 -2.28 12.37 19.27
N SER A 4 -1.27 11.48 19.28
CA SER A 4 -0.27 11.47 18.20
C SER A 4 -0.94 10.94 16.93
N PRO A 5 -0.92 11.69 15.81
CA PRO A 5 -1.54 11.22 14.58
C PRO A 5 -0.86 9.94 14.09
N LEU A 6 -1.57 9.15 13.28
CA LEU A 6 -1.03 7.96 12.63
C LEU A 6 0.09 8.36 11.66
N ARG A 7 1.33 8.02 12.00
CA ARG A 7 2.53 8.39 11.25
C ARG A 7 3.20 7.17 10.64
N GLU A 8 3.80 7.34 9.47
CA GLU A 8 4.63 6.30 8.86
C GLU A 8 5.85 6.07 9.78
N PHE A 9 5.97 4.84 10.27
CA PHE A 9 7.09 4.39 11.07
C PHE A 9 8.17 3.76 10.19
N SER A 10 7.75 2.99 9.17
CA SER A 10 8.66 2.41 8.19
C SER A 10 7.96 2.22 6.85
N ARG A 11 8.76 2.15 5.78
CA ARG A 11 8.33 1.90 4.41
C ARG A 11 9.36 1.07 3.67
N ASN A 12 8.91 0.06 2.94
CA ASN A 12 9.69 -0.73 2.01
C ASN A 12 8.99 -0.74 0.65
N ASP A 13 9.73 -0.35 -0.38
CA ASP A 13 9.28 -0.37 -1.77
C ASP A 13 9.95 -1.56 -2.48
N TYR A 14 9.15 -2.40 -3.12
CA TYR A 14 9.61 -3.55 -3.90
C TYR A 14 9.28 -3.32 -5.37
N PHE A 15 10.15 -2.57 -6.03
CA PHE A 15 10.20 -2.40 -7.48
C PHE A 15 11.50 -1.69 -7.85
N ASP A 16 11.95 -1.88 -9.08
CA ASP A 16 13.05 -1.10 -9.65
C ASP A 16 12.44 0.13 -10.36
N LYS A 17 13.09 1.28 -10.22
CA LYS A 17 12.69 2.48 -10.96
C LYS A 17 13.05 2.41 -12.44
N SER A 18 14.03 1.58 -12.81
CA SER A 18 14.47 1.43 -14.21
C SER A 18 13.41 0.80 -15.12
N ILE A 19 12.45 0.07 -14.56
CA ILE A 19 11.38 -0.63 -15.29
C ILE A 19 10.07 0.18 -15.34
N ILE A 20 10.06 1.41 -14.83
CA ILE A 20 8.86 2.26 -14.82
C ILE A 20 8.72 2.90 -16.20
N ASN A 21 7.59 2.63 -16.87
CA ASN A 21 7.25 3.27 -18.14
C ASN A 21 6.80 4.73 -17.92
N ASP A 22 7.14 5.61 -18.86
CA ASP A 22 6.82 7.05 -18.77
C ASP A 22 5.32 7.38 -18.95
N ASP A 23 4.53 6.45 -19.51
CA ASP A 23 3.10 6.65 -19.78
C ASP A 23 2.25 5.44 -19.35
N MET A 24 2.13 5.25 -18.04
CA MET A 24 1.37 4.13 -17.48
C MET A 24 -0.14 4.41 -17.51
N ALA A 25 -0.74 4.25 -18.70
CA ALA A 25 -2.16 4.50 -18.95
C ALA A 25 -3.07 3.35 -18.45
N GLU A 26 -2.62 2.11 -18.60
CA GLU A 26 -3.35 0.91 -18.18
C GLU A 26 -2.65 0.22 -17.02
N TYR A 27 -3.38 0.07 -15.91
CA TYR A 27 -2.90 -0.63 -14.73
C TYR A 27 -4.08 -1.09 -13.86
N THR A 28 -3.83 -2.09 -13.02
CA THR A 28 -4.70 -2.50 -11.94
C THR A 28 -4.02 -2.28 -10.61
N PHE A 29 -4.79 -2.10 -9.55
CA PHE A 29 -4.22 -1.92 -8.22
C PHE A 29 -5.09 -2.60 -7.18
N ASP A 30 -4.47 -2.98 -6.06
CA ASP A 30 -5.19 -3.46 -4.88
C ASP A 30 -4.37 -3.18 -3.63
N TYR A 31 -4.96 -3.49 -2.49
CA TYR A 31 -4.35 -3.36 -1.18
C TYR A 31 -4.89 -4.42 -0.22
N PHE A 32 -4.16 -4.62 0.86
CA PHE A 32 -4.65 -5.34 2.02
C PHE A 32 -3.89 -4.84 3.24
N PHE A 33 -4.50 -4.99 4.41
CA PHE A 33 -3.94 -4.43 5.63
C PHE A 33 -4.17 -5.34 6.82
N SER A 34 -3.35 -5.14 7.84
CA SER A 34 -3.53 -5.72 9.17
C SER A 34 -3.34 -4.64 10.21
N GLY A 35 -3.69 -4.92 11.46
CA GLY A 35 -3.48 -3.96 12.53
C GLY A 35 -3.51 -4.59 13.91
N LYS A 36 -2.76 -3.99 14.84
CA LYS A 36 -2.73 -4.40 16.25
C LYS A 36 -2.90 -3.17 17.13
N ARG A 37 -3.53 -3.34 18.29
CA ARG A 37 -3.65 -2.27 19.30
C ARG A 37 -2.33 -2.11 20.05
N ILE A 38 -1.99 -0.86 20.39
CA ILE A 38 -0.78 -0.54 21.15
C ILE A 38 -1.14 -0.29 22.62
N GLY A 39 -0.67 -1.18 23.50
CA GLY A 39 -0.85 -1.07 24.94
C GLY A 39 -2.32 -1.10 25.37
N SER A 40 -2.62 -0.47 26.51
CA SER A 40 -3.96 -0.43 27.10
C SER A 40 -4.87 0.67 26.51
N ARG A 41 -4.33 1.57 25.67
CA ARG A 41 -5.09 2.67 25.05
C ARG A 41 -5.84 2.15 23.83
N LYS A 42 -7.17 2.21 23.87
CA LYS A 42 -8.06 1.68 22.81
C LYS A 42 -7.93 2.38 21.45
N ASP A 43 -7.25 3.52 21.38
CA ASP A 43 -7.21 4.38 20.20
C ASP A 43 -5.87 4.38 19.47
N LEU A 44 -4.82 3.76 20.05
CA LEU A 44 -3.53 3.62 19.40
C LEU A 44 -3.40 2.27 18.68
N ILE A 45 -2.93 2.30 17.45
CA ILE A 45 -2.74 1.13 16.61
C ILE A 45 -1.36 1.16 15.92
N ASP A 46 -0.82 -0.02 15.67
CA ASP A 46 0.09 -0.24 14.56
C ASP A 46 -0.75 -0.77 13.39
N LEU A 47 -0.61 -0.13 12.24
CA LEU A 47 -1.29 -0.47 10.98
C LEU A 47 -0.23 -0.93 9.97
N PHE A 48 -0.41 -2.12 9.43
CA PHE A 48 0.44 -2.71 8.41
C PHE A 48 -0.30 -2.65 7.07
N VAL A 49 0.27 -1.99 6.06
CA VAL A 49 -0.42 -1.74 4.80
C VAL A 49 0.44 -2.18 3.62
N VAL A 50 -0.08 -3.11 2.83
CA VAL A 50 0.47 -3.44 1.52
C VAL A 50 -0.44 -2.86 0.45
N THR A 51 0.12 -2.04 -0.43
CA THR A 51 -0.50 -1.58 -1.67
C THR A 51 0.32 -2.10 -2.83
N TRP A 52 -0.32 -2.52 -3.91
CA TRP A 52 0.39 -2.90 -5.12
C TRP A 52 -0.32 -2.39 -6.37
N ILE A 53 0.46 -2.16 -7.41
CA ILE A 53 0.01 -1.78 -8.75
C ILE A 53 0.63 -2.76 -9.73
N MET A 54 -0.16 -3.21 -10.71
CA MET A 54 0.29 -4.05 -11.80
C MET A 54 0.01 -3.35 -13.12
N ASP A 55 1.03 -3.17 -13.94
CA ASP A 55 0.90 -2.57 -15.28
C ASP A 55 0.34 -3.59 -16.30
N ASP A 56 0.15 -3.12 -17.53
CA ASP A 56 -0.34 -3.88 -18.67
C ASP A 56 0.61 -4.99 -19.15
N VAL A 57 1.90 -4.88 -18.80
CA VAL A 57 2.92 -5.89 -19.10
C VAL A 57 3.26 -6.76 -17.88
N GLU A 58 2.39 -6.79 -16.85
CA GLU A 58 2.45 -7.63 -15.65
C GLU A 58 3.65 -7.37 -14.72
N ASN A 59 4.26 -6.19 -14.75
CA ASN A 59 5.18 -5.77 -13.70
C ASN A 59 4.37 -5.39 -12.45
N ILE A 60 4.80 -5.87 -11.28
CA ILE A 60 4.13 -5.60 -10.01
C ILE A 60 5.00 -4.67 -9.16
N PHE A 61 4.44 -3.52 -8.80
CA PHE A 61 5.04 -2.52 -7.94
C PHE A 61 4.40 -2.60 -6.56
N ILE A 62 5.16 -2.99 -5.54
CA ILE A 62 4.62 -3.18 -4.18
C ILE A 62 5.20 -2.12 -3.24
N ARG A 63 4.33 -1.53 -2.40
CA ARG A 63 4.73 -0.72 -1.24
C ARG A 63 4.16 -1.34 0.02
N TYR A 64 5.04 -1.59 1.00
CA TYR A 64 4.68 -2.01 2.33
C TYR A 64 5.11 -0.95 3.35
N SER A 65 4.14 -0.31 4.01
CA SER A 65 4.40 0.62 5.12
C SER A 65 3.81 0.13 6.43
N ILE A 66 4.47 0.53 7.53
CA ILE A 66 3.96 0.42 8.89
C ILE A 66 3.63 1.82 9.36
N TYR A 67 2.41 2.03 9.86
CA TYR A 67 2.01 3.27 10.51
C TYR A 67 1.72 3.03 11.99
N SER A 68 2.03 4.00 12.84
CA SER A 68 1.80 3.92 14.28
C SER A 68 1.21 5.23 14.82
N GLY A 69 0.19 5.12 15.67
CA GLY A 69 -0.49 6.28 16.26
C GLY A 69 -2.01 6.13 16.37
N ASP A 70 -2.70 7.26 16.40
CA ASP A 70 -4.16 7.32 16.55
C ASP A 70 -4.91 6.72 15.36
N LYS A 71 -5.85 5.80 15.62
CA LYS A 71 -6.57 5.07 14.57
C LYS A 71 -7.46 5.92 13.66
N THR A 72 -7.79 7.16 14.00
CA THR A 72 -8.86 7.93 13.33
C THR A 72 -8.65 8.06 11.81
N SER A 73 -7.40 8.13 11.35
CA SER A 73 -7.05 8.37 9.93
C SER A 73 -6.53 7.13 9.18
N TRP A 74 -6.83 5.92 9.67
CA TRP A 74 -6.26 4.68 9.09
C TRP A 74 -6.62 4.46 7.62
N LYS A 75 -7.86 4.77 7.21
CA LYS A 75 -8.31 4.68 5.82
C LYS A 75 -7.59 5.70 4.93
N ASP A 76 -7.40 6.91 5.44
CA ASP A 76 -6.70 7.98 4.72
C ASP A 76 -5.25 7.56 4.44
N LYS A 77 -4.58 6.90 5.39
CA LYS A 77 -3.20 6.42 5.19
C LYS A 77 -3.08 5.39 4.07
N ILE A 78 -4.04 4.47 3.96
CA ILE A 78 -4.06 3.48 2.88
C ILE A 78 -4.25 4.17 1.52
N THR A 79 -5.21 5.10 1.44
CA THR A 79 -5.48 5.87 0.22
C THR A 79 -4.29 6.75 -0.19
N GLU A 80 -3.67 7.43 0.77
CA GLU A 80 -2.45 8.23 0.56
C GLU A 80 -1.29 7.36 0.08
N GLN A 81 -1.08 6.18 0.67
CA GLN A 81 -0.02 5.26 0.27
C GLN A 81 -0.19 4.82 -1.18
N LEU A 82 -1.40 4.43 -1.56
CA LEU A 82 -1.73 4.01 -2.90
C LEU A 82 -1.52 5.14 -3.91
N LYS A 83 -1.98 6.35 -3.58
CA LYS A 83 -1.77 7.56 -4.40
C LYS A 83 -0.30 7.90 -4.57
N LYS A 84 0.49 7.82 -3.50
CA LYS A 84 1.95 8.03 -3.56
C LYS A 84 2.62 6.96 -4.42
N LEU A 85 2.22 5.69 -4.28
CA LEU A 85 2.76 4.61 -5.09
C LEU A 85 2.49 4.87 -6.58
N MET A 86 1.26 5.25 -6.96
CA MET A 86 0.92 5.67 -8.33
C MET A 86 1.88 6.75 -8.87
N TYR A 87 2.15 7.78 -8.07
CA TYR A 87 3.06 8.86 -8.46
C TYR A 87 4.51 8.42 -8.59
N ASP A 88 4.96 7.55 -7.68
CA ASP A 88 6.34 7.06 -7.69
C ASP A 88 6.62 6.12 -8.88
N ILE A 89 5.57 5.62 -9.54
CA ILE A 89 5.63 4.80 -10.76
C ILE A 89 5.09 5.55 -12.01
N ASN A 90 5.25 6.88 -12.03
CA ASN A 90 4.93 7.74 -13.17
C ASN A 90 3.47 7.75 -13.64
N VAL A 91 2.50 7.31 -12.82
CA VAL A 91 1.09 7.63 -13.10
C VAL A 91 0.87 9.12 -12.91
N SER A 92 0.33 9.79 -13.93
CA SER A 92 0.03 11.23 -13.85
C SER A 92 -0.94 11.58 -12.71
N LYS A 93 -0.86 12.84 -12.23
CA LYS A 93 -1.67 13.30 -11.10
C LYS A 93 -3.16 13.23 -11.40
N GLU A 94 -3.52 13.53 -12.63
CA GLU A 94 -4.87 13.54 -13.17
C GLU A 94 -5.43 12.12 -13.22
N VAL A 95 -4.67 11.16 -13.74
CA VAL A 95 -5.08 9.75 -13.84
C VAL A 95 -5.25 9.14 -12.45
N ALA A 96 -4.26 9.30 -11.55
CA ALA A 96 -4.36 8.76 -10.20
C ALA A 96 -5.55 9.36 -9.43
N SER A 97 -5.77 10.67 -9.54
CA SER A 97 -6.89 11.33 -8.87
C SER A 97 -8.24 10.91 -9.46
N GLY A 98 -8.31 10.71 -10.78
CA GLY A 98 -9.51 10.19 -11.45
C GLY A 98 -9.85 8.77 -11.01
N ARG A 99 -8.85 7.88 -10.95
CA ARG A 99 -9.02 6.48 -10.52
C ARG A 99 -9.39 6.35 -9.05
N LEU A 100 -8.84 7.21 -8.19
CA LEU A 100 -9.11 7.18 -6.75
C LEU A 100 -10.32 8.03 -6.32
N ARG A 101 -11.02 8.68 -7.25
CA ARG A 101 -12.13 9.60 -6.92
C ARG A 101 -13.26 8.93 -6.12
N TYR A 102 -13.56 7.68 -6.45
CA TYR A 102 -14.61 6.87 -5.79
C TYR A 102 -14.02 5.66 -5.06
N PHE A 103 -12.70 5.66 -4.85
CA PHE A 103 -12.04 4.60 -4.11
C PHE A 103 -12.37 4.74 -2.63
N GLU A 104 -12.87 3.68 -2.03
CA GLU A 104 -13.10 3.59 -0.60
C GLU A 104 -12.31 2.43 0.00
N VAL A 105 -11.81 2.65 1.22
CA VAL A 105 -11.15 1.59 1.97
C VAL A 105 -12.20 0.68 2.61
N GLU A 106 -12.26 -0.54 2.11
CA GLU A 106 -13.16 -1.62 2.49
C GLU A 106 -12.59 -2.41 3.67
N THR A 107 -13.45 -2.77 4.61
CA THR A 107 -13.05 -3.54 5.79
C THR A 107 -12.71 -4.99 5.47
N GLU A 108 -13.23 -5.54 4.36
CA GLU A 108 -12.94 -6.91 3.89
C GLU A 108 -11.49 -7.12 3.42
N LYS A 109 -10.77 -6.04 3.14
CA LYS A 109 -9.33 -6.08 2.83
C LYS A 109 -8.46 -6.25 4.08
N TYR A 110 -9.06 -6.27 5.27
CA TYR A 110 -8.39 -6.63 6.52
C TYR A 110 -8.03 -8.11 6.53
N LEU A 111 -6.81 -8.41 6.96
CA LEU A 111 -6.34 -9.78 7.16
C LEU A 111 -5.76 -9.94 8.57
N PRO A 112 -6.08 -11.05 9.28
CA PRO A 112 -5.31 -11.47 10.45
C PRO A 112 -3.83 -11.65 10.10
N THR A 113 -2.94 -11.45 11.08
CA THR A 113 -1.48 -11.42 10.88
C THR A 113 -0.94 -12.56 10.02
N GLU A 114 -1.31 -13.81 10.32
CA GLU A 114 -0.83 -14.97 9.57
C GLU A 114 -1.28 -14.95 8.10
N SER A 115 -2.55 -14.63 7.84
CA SER A 115 -3.08 -14.50 6.47
C SER A 115 -2.48 -13.30 5.72
N PHE A 116 -2.20 -12.22 6.45
CA PHE A 116 -1.54 -11.03 5.91
C PHE A 116 -0.12 -11.36 5.44
N GLU A 117 0.68 -12.01 6.29
CA GLU A 117 2.06 -12.39 5.97
C GLU A 117 2.10 -13.37 4.79
N LYS A 118 1.22 -14.38 4.79
CA LYS A 118 1.09 -15.32 3.68
C LYS A 118 0.74 -14.61 2.36
N LYS A 119 -0.30 -13.76 2.36
CA LYS A 119 -0.70 -13.01 1.16
C LYS A 119 0.39 -12.05 0.68
N PHE A 120 1.15 -11.45 1.61
CA PHE A 120 2.29 -10.61 1.25
C PHE A 120 3.39 -11.39 0.54
N LEU A 121 3.77 -12.56 1.05
CA LEU A 121 4.74 -13.43 0.38
C LEU A 121 4.25 -13.91 -0.99
N GLU A 122 2.97 -14.28 -1.12
CA GLU A 122 2.35 -14.66 -2.39
C GLU A 122 2.31 -13.50 -3.39
N THR A 123 2.04 -12.27 -2.93
CA THR A 123 2.04 -11.08 -3.79
C THR A 123 3.46 -10.78 -4.27
N LYS A 124 4.44 -10.86 -3.35
CA LYS A 124 5.85 -10.66 -3.66
C LYS A 124 6.40 -11.72 -4.60
N SER A 125 5.96 -12.98 -4.50
CA SER A 125 6.43 -14.06 -5.38
C SER A 125 5.95 -13.94 -6.83
N LYS A 126 4.89 -13.14 -7.08
CA LYS A 126 4.39 -12.84 -8.43
C LYS A 126 5.17 -11.72 -9.12
N MET A 127 5.96 -10.95 -8.38
CA MET A 127 6.90 -10.03 -9.01
C MET A 127 7.77 -10.86 -9.95
N ARG A 128 7.83 -10.49 -11.23
CA ARG A 128 8.72 -11.15 -12.20
C ARG A 128 10.07 -11.28 -11.53
N ARG A 129 10.50 -12.53 -11.26
CA ARG A 129 11.84 -12.78 -10.75
C ARG A 129 12.75 -12.11 -11.76
N PHE A 130 13.47 -11.08 -11.33
CA PHE A 130 14.59 -10.53 -12.07
C PHE A 130 15.34 -11.75 -12.60
N GLN A 131 15.44 -11.86 -13.93
CA GLN A 131 16.32 -12.84 -14.53
C GLN A 131 17.68 -12.58 -13.88
N GLU A 132 18.11 -13.50 -13.02
CA GLU A 132 19.48 -13.60 -12.59
C GLU A 132 20.27 -13.80 -13.89
N ASN A 133 20.88 -12.70 -14.37
CA ASN A 133 21.96 -12.77 -15.36
C ASN A 133 23.22 -13.27 -14.67
#